data_AF-Q81RQ5-F1
#
_entry.id   AF-Q81RQ5-F1
#
_cell.length_a   1.000
_cell.length_b   1.000
_cell.length_c   1.000
_cell.angle_alpha   90.00
_cell.angle_beta   90.00
_cell.angle_gamma   90.00
#
_symmetry.space_group_name_H-M   'P 1'
#
loop_
_entity.id
_entity.type
_entity.pdbx_description
1 polymer ?
#
loop_
_entity_poly.entity_id
_entity_poly.type
_entity_poly.pdbx_seq_one_letter_code
_entity_poly.pdbx_strand_id
1 'polypeptide(L)'
;MTSIKVHCLVSCFCEIIKRRSDIDFRPFYFGLWDGDFDITEGGIISYHSENINHDHYLLWYEKLYGMKVNEWYDHAKDKDSNVETFLQLVENKPENRYVIVMVDMSLLPERENKFHQKPFPHYLMISETEKEEEWFMLDPDFRWEGNMEREKVLYSVQDNPFGGGYFIDVEEIQEPTAEMVASYFIETFKRNDNELTMELKNLIIKMANEEEGYLLSGLVAAVKQIPVLAIRKYSYEHAFAYFRETLQYSEQEFDYWCDRVEDIVQGFTNVQYRAIKMAMTNNKGMLLSIVEKLDEMNAIELQIKTELERQFLSWKEMKSNESVLVF
;
A
#
# COMPACT_ATOMS: atom_id res chain seq x y z
N MET A 1 4.96 -0.42 18.78
CA MET A 1 4.53 0.55 17.74
C MET A 1 4.46 -0.21 16.43
N THR A 2 3.27 -0.31 15.85
CA THR A 2 2.97 -1.12 14.66
C THR A 2 3.79 -0.63 13.47
N SER A 3 4.78 -1.41 13.04
CA SER A 3 5.68 -1.05 11.94
C SER A 3 5.30 -1.78 10.64
N ILE A 4 4.05 -2.21 10.50
CA ILE A 4 3.59 -2.94 9.31
C ILE A 4 3.52 -1.94 8.15
N LYS A 5 4.30 -2.19 7.09
CA LYS A 5 4.33 -1.38 5.89
C LYS A 5 3.59 -2.16 4.80
N VAL A 6 2.78 -1.43 4.05
CA VAL A 6 1.51 -1.94 3.51
C VAL A 6 1.26 -1.53 2.05
N HIS A 7 2.13 -0.67 1.52
CA HIS A 7 2.11 -0.16 0.15
C HIS A 7 3.47 0.44 -0.15
N CYS A 8 4.15 -0.08 -1.17
CA CYS A 8 5.55 0.23 -1.45
C CYS A 8 5.86 1.73 -1.59
N LEU A 9 5.04 2.48 -2.35
CA LEU A 9 5.23 3.92 -2.54
C LEU A 9 5.00 4.74 -1.26
N VAL A 10 3.83 4.59 -0.61
CA VAL A 10 3.50 5.25 0.66
C VAL A 10 4.54 4.92 1.75
N SER A 11 5.05 3.69 1.76
CA SER A 11 6.09 3.27 2.70
C SER A 11 7.42 3.98 2.46
N CYS A 12 7.76 4.33 1.21
CA CYS A 12 8.90 5.19 0.89
C CYS A 12 8.71 6.60 1.46
N PHE A 13 7.53 7.19 1.23
CA PHE A 13 7.19 8.53 1.71
C PHE A 13 7.27 8.64 3.23
N CYS A 14 6.69 7.66 3.94
CA CYS A 14 6.73 7.58 5.40
C CYS A 14 8.15 7.35 5.94
N GLU A 15 8.97 6.54 5.26
CA GLU A 15 10.36 6.29 5.68
C GLU A 15 11.22 7.55 5.55
N ILE A 16 10.98 8.39 4.53
CA ILE A 16 11.66 9.68 4.37
C ILE A 16 11.36 10.59 5.56
N ILE A 17 10.10 10.73 5.97
CA ILE A 17 9.70 11.51 7.15
C ILE A 17 10.44 10.99 8.38
N LYS A 18 10.31 9.69 8.65
CA LYS A 18 10.90 9.04 9.82
C LYS A 18 12.43 9.20 9.91
N ARG A 19 13.14 9.22 8.78
CA ARG A 19 14.62 9.35 8.77
C ARG A 19 15.10 10.80 8.89
N ARG A 20 14.25 11.79 8.64
CA ARG A 20 14.63 13.19 8.52
C ARG A 20 13.97 14.10 9.56
N SER A 21 12.98 13.60 10.30
CA SER A 21 12.34 14.32 11.40
C SER A 21 11.75 13.38 12.44
N ASP A 22 11.34 13.95 13.58
CA ASP A 22 10.56 13.26 14.63
C ASP A 22 9.04 13.39 14.40
N ILE A 23 8.62 13.88 13.23
CA ILE A 23 7.21 14.13 12.90
C ILE A 23 6.48 12.80 12.69
N ASP A 24 5.24 12.75 13.16
CA ASP A 24 4.40 11.57 13.00
C ASP A 24 3.96 11.37 11.55
N PHE A 25 4.48 10.31 10.93
CA PHE A 25 4.17 9.91 9.56
C PHE A 25 2.89 9.05 9.46
N ARG A 26 2.35 8.54 10.58
CA ARG A 26 1.23 7.60 10.58
C ARG A 26 -0.05 8.13 9.93
N PRO A 27 -0.40 9.44 10.04
CA PRO A 27 -1.54 10.00 9.32
C PRO A 27 -1.52 9.69 7.83
N PHE A 28 -0.35 9.56 7.20
CA PHE A 28 -0.25 9.29 5.78
C PHE A 28 -0.72 7.89 5.37
N TYR A 29 -0.81 6.94 6.30
CA TYR A 29 -1.40 5.62 6.06
C TYR A 29 -2.94 5.63 6.08
N PHE A 30 -3.59 6.73 6.45
CA PHE A 30 -5.04 6.77 6.54
C PHE A 30 -5.67 6.56 5.17
N GLY A 31 -6.73 5.75 5.13
CA GLY A 31 -7.45 5.43 3.89
C GLY A 31 -6.81 4.35 3.05
N LEU A 32 -5.54 4.01 3.29
CA LEU A 32 -4.83 3.04 2.46
C LEU A 32 -5.46 1.63 2.50
N TRP A 33 -6.20 1.32 3.57
CA TRP A 33 -7.01 0.11 3.67
C TRP A 33 -8.03 -0.03 2.53
N ASP A 34 -8.48 1.08 1.94
CA ASP A 34 -9.35 1.13 0.75
C ASP A 34 -8.60 1.69 -0.48
N GLY A 35 -7.26 1.59 -0.50
CA GLY A 35 -6.46 2.08 -1.61
C GLY A 35 -6.82 1.40 -2.93
N ASP A 36 -6.71 2.16 -4.01
CA ASP A 36 -7.21 1.80 -5.34
C ASP A 36 -6.70 0.45 -5.85
N PHE A 37 -7.58 -0.26 -6.53
CA PHE A 37 -7.30 -1.49 -7.27
C PHE A 37 -8.12 -1.47 -8.57
N ASP A 38 -7.76 -2.33 -9.51
CA ASP A 38 -8.45 -2.43 -10.79
C ASP A 38 -8.96 -3.86 -11.02
N ILE A 39 -10.02 -3.98 -11.82
CA ILE A 39 -10.51 -5.26 -12.35
C ILE A 39 -10.38 -5.18 -13.86
N THR A 40 -9.36 -5.84 -14.40
CA THR A 40 -9.12 -5.85 -15.85
C THR A 40 -10.32 -6.46 -16.59
N GLU A 41 -10.45 -6.24 -17.90
CA GLU A 41 -11.47 -6.90 -18.74
C GLU A 41 -11.50 -8.44 -18.59
N GLY A 42 -10.35 -9.07 -18.30
CA GLY A 42 -10.24 -10.51 -18.04
C GLY A 42 -10.69 -10.95 -16.64
N GLY A 43 -11.20 -10.04 -15.81
CA GLY A 43 -11.59 -10.32 -14.42
C GLY A 43 -10.41 -10.54 -13.48
N ILE A 44 -9.26 -9.91 -13.72
CA ILE A 44 -8.12 -9.94 -12.81
C ILE A 44 -8.19 -8.76 -11.86
N ILE A 45 -8.29 -9.05 -10.56
CA ILE A 45 -8.13 -8.03 -9.51
C ILE A 45 -6.63 -7.73 -9.40
N SER A 46 -6.26 -6.49 -9.70
CA SER A 46 -4.87 -6.05 -9.79
C SER A 46 -4.57 -4.90 -8.83
N TYR A 47 -3.42 -4.96 -8.16
CA TYR A 47 -2.93 -3.85 -7.34
C TYR A 47 -2.20 -2.77 -8.17
N HIS A 48 -1.90 -3.09 -9.44
CA HIS A 48 -1.24 -2.22 -10.38
C HIS A 48 -1.92 -2.33 -11.76
N SER A 49 -2.27 -1.20 -12.36
CA SER A 49 -2.72 -1.11 -13.74
C SER A 49 -2.48 0.32 -14.26
N GLU A 50 -2.64 0.52 -15.56
CA GLU A 50 -2.59 1.86 -16.19
C GLU A 50 -3.72 2.78 -15.69
N ASN A 51 -4.77 2.22 -15.09
CA ASN A 51 -5.91 2.98 -14.55
C ASN A 51 -5.71 3.42 -13.09
N ILE A 52 -4.71 2.88 -12.39
CA ILE A 52 -4.41 3.24 -11.00
C ILE A 52 -3.51 4.47 -11.00
N ASN A 53 -3.99 5.56 -10.41
CA ASN A 53 -3.28 6.82 -10.33
C ASN A 53 -2.83 7.10 -8.89
N HIS A 54 -1.57 7.50 -8.71
CA HIS A 54 -1.03 7.86 -7.40
C HIS A 54 -1.15 9.35 -7.05
N ASP A 55 -1.70 10.19 -7.94
CA ASP A 55 -1.82 11.66 -7.77
C ASP A 55 -2.40 12.06 -6.42
N HIS A 56 -3.38 11.31 -5.91
CA HIS A 56 -3.97 11.56 -4.60
C HIS A 56 -2.92 11.48 -3.48
N TYR A 57 -2.06 10.45 -3.49
CA TYR A 57 -0.97 10.31 -2.52
C TYR A 57 0.07 11.43 -2.67
N LEU A 58 0.44 11.77 -3.91
CA LEU A 58 1.43 12.83 -4.18
C LEU A 58 0.94 14.18 -3.64
N LEU A 59 -0.31 14.54 -3.96
CA LEU A 59 -0.94 15.79 -3.53
C LEU A 59 -1.05 15.86 -2.01
N TRP A 60 -1.50 14.79 -1.36
CA TRP A 60 -1.67 14.79 0.10
C TRP A 60 -0.36 14.73 0.86
N TYR A 61 0.68 14.11 0.30
CA TYR A 61 2.01 14.15 0.90
C TYR A 61 2.55 15.58 0.96
N GLU A 62 2.40 16.34 -0.14
CA GLU A 62 2.76 17.75 -0.19
C GLU A 62 1.90 18.59 0.76
N LYS A 63 0.58 18.38 0.81
CA LYS A 63 -0.31 19.13 1.70
C LYS A 63 -0.05 18.88 3.19
N LEU A 64 0.22 17.64 3.59
CA LEU A 64 0.41 17.27 4.99
C LEU A 64 1.80 17.65 5.48
N TYR A 65 2.83 17.37 4.67
CA TYR A 65 4.23 17.41 5.11
C TYR A 65 5.09 18.44 4.38
N GLY A 66 4.52 19.22 3.46
CA GLY A 66 5.22 20.27 2.72
C GLY A 66 6.22 19.75 1.68
N MET A 67 6.28 18.43 1.47
CA MET A 67 7.25 17.81 0.58
C MET A 67 6.65 17.54 -0.80
N LYS A 68 7.22 18.18 -1.81
CA LYS A 68 6.83 17.95 -3.20
C LYS A 68 7.43 16.64 -3.72
N VAL A 69 6.58 15.79 -4.28
CA VAL A 69 7.01 14.59 -5.00
C VAL A 69 7.10 14.89 -6.49
N ASN A 70 8.26 14.66 -7.08
CA ASN A 70 8.50 14.91 -8.51
C ASN A 70 8.61 13.58 -9.25
N GLU A 71 7.68 13.29 -10.15
CA GLU A 71 7.81 12.16 -11.06
C GLU A 71 8.93 12.45 -12.06
N TRP A 72 9.94 11.58 -12.11
CA TRP A 72 11.02 11.67 -13.10
C TRP A 72 10.83 10.71 -14.26
N TYR A 73 10.01 9.66 -14.06
CA TYR A 73 9.72 8.70 -15.11
C TYR A 73 8.75 9.34 -16.11
N ASP A 74 9.17 9.43 -17.36
CA ASP A 74 8.41 10.01 -18.44
C ASP A 74 7.78 8.88 -19.27
N HIS A 75 6.47 8.67 -19.08
CA HIS A 75 5.69 7.64 -19.79
C HIS A 75 5.62 7.84 -21.30
N ALA A 76 5.99 9.02 -21.83
CA ALA A 76 6.07 9.27 -23.26
C ALA A 76 7.44 8.89 -23.88
N LYS A 77 8.45 8.61 -23.04
CA LYS A 77 9.78 8.18 -23.48
C LYS A 77 9.93 6.66 -23.46
N ASP A 78 10.89 6.16 -24.22
CA ASP A 78 11.28 4.75 -24.15
C ASP A 78 11.96 4.39 -22.81
N LYS A 79 12.09 3.08 -22.58
CA LYS A 79 12.67 2.53 -21.34
C LYS A 79 14.12 2.98 -21.15
N ASP A 80 14.94 2.94 -22.20
CA ASP A 80 16.37 3.26 -22.15
C ASP A 80 16.59 4.72 -21.72
N SER A 81 15.80 5.65 -22.26
CA SER A 81 15.84 7.07 -21.90
C SER A 81 15.44 7.32 -20.44
N ASN A 82 14.48 6.56 -19.92
CA ASN A 82 14.09 6.61 -18.52
C ASN A 82 15.17 6.01 -17.60
N VAL A 83 15.82 4.93 -18.01
CA VAL A 83 16.94 4.33 -17.26
C VAL A 83 18.14 5.28 -17.21
N GLU A 84 18.45 6.00 -18.29
CA GLU A 84 19.48 7.04 -18.27
C GLU A 84 19.11 8.18 -17.29
N THR A 85 17.85 8.60 -17.27
CA THR A 85 17.38 9.62 -16.31
C THR A 85 17.53 9.14 -14.86
N PHE A 86 17.18 7.87 -14.60
CA PHE A 86 17.36 7.24 -13.31
C PHE A 86 18.83 7.20 -12.88
N LEU A 87 19.73 6.78 -13.78
CA LEU A 87 21.18 6.77 -13.57
C LEU A 87 21.68 8.16 -13.18
N GLN A 88 21.35 9.18 -13.97
CA GLN A 88 21.75 10.56 -13.69
C GLN A 88 21.25 11.05 -12.33
N LEU A 89 20.02 10.67 -11.94
CA LEU A 89 19.47 11.01 -10.63
C LEU A 89 20.20 10.32 -9.49
N VAL A 90 20.55 9.04 -9.61
CA VAL A 90 21.27 8.32 -8.54
C VAL A 90 22.70 8.85 -8.41
N GLU A 91 23.41 9.02 -9.53
CA GLU A 91 24.84 9.35 -9.57
C GLU A 91 25.13 10.84 -9.28
N ASN A 92 24.15 11.74 -9.46
CA ASN A 92 24.34 13.19 -9.26
C ASN A 92 23.37 13.79 -8.24
N LYS A 93 22.69 12.99 -7.42
CA LYS A 93 21.75 13.54 -6.43
C LYS A 93 22.47 14.31 -5.31
N PRO A 94 21.89 15.42 -4.82
CA PRO A 94 22.32 16.00 -3.56
C PRO A 94 21.98 15.09 -2.36
N GLU A 95 22.60 15.35 -1.21
CA GLU A 95 22.43 14.54 0.01
C GLU A 95 20.99 14.49 0.52
N ASN A 96 20.22 15.55 0.29
CA ASN A 96 18.84 15.68 0.73
C ASN A 96 17.82 15.05 -0.23
N ARG A 97 18.26 14.49 -1.36
CA ARG A 97 17.38 13.86 -2.34
C ARG A 97 17.26 12.36 -2.11
N TYR A 98 16.02 11.88 -2.16
CA TYR A 98 15.68 10.47 -2.24
C TYR A 98 15.20 10.14 -3.66
N VAL A 99 15.75 9.06 -4.24
CA VAL A 99 15.35 8.56 -5.56
C VAL A 99 14.56 7.26 -5.35
N ILE A 100 13.30 7.29 -5.74
CA ILE A 100 12.36 6.17 -5.70
C ILE A 100 12.21 5.64 -7.13
N VAL A 101 12.32 4.32 -7.31
CA VAL A 101 12.22 3.67 -8.61
C VAL A 101 11.35 2.41 -8.51
N MET A 102 10.59 2.14 -9.56
CA MET A 102 9.86 0.88 -9.71
C MET A 102 10.78 -0.20 -10.30
N VAL A 103 11.02 -1.25 -9.53
CA VAL A 103 11.74 -2.46 -9.99
C VAL A 103 10.75 -3.61 -10.22
N ASP A 104 11.12 -4.58 -11.04
CA ASP A 104 10.53 -5.91 -10.96
C ASP A 104 11.27 -6.72 -9.88
N MET A 105 10.66 -6.83 -8.69
CA MET A 105 11.28 -7.52 -7.58
C MET A 105 11.41 -9.04 -7.82
N SER A 106 10.73 -9.61 -8.83
CA SER A 106 10.92 -11.01 -9.23
C SER A 106 12.28 -11.26 -9.92
N LEU A 107 12.96 -10.21 -10.35
CA LEU A 107 14.31 -10.25 -10.95
C LEU A 107 15.43 -10.02 -9.93
N LEU A 108 15.11 -9.83 -8.66
CA LEU A 108 16.04 -9.64 -7.56
C LEU A 108 15.99 -10.84 -6.61
N PRO A 109 16.67 -11.96 -6.91
CA PRO A 109 16.56 -13.21 -6.15
C PRO A 109 17.05 -13.10 -4.70
N GLU A 110 17.87 -12.11 -4.37
CA GLU A 110 18.29 -11.78 -3.00
C GLU A 110 17.14 -11.22 -2.15
N ARG A 111 16.03 -10.83 -2.79
CA ARG A 111 14.81 -10.33 -2.16
C ARG A 111 13.80 -11.47 -2.05
N GLU A 112 13.12 -11.56 -0.91
CA GLU A 112 12.02 -12.52 -0.75
C GLU A 112 10.80 -12.08 -1.60
N ASN A 113 10.55 -12.78 -2.70
CA ASN A 113 9.28 -12.66 -3.43
C ASN A 113 8.16 -13.43 -2.69
N LYS A 114 7.73 -12.89 -1.54
CA LYS A 114 6.70 -13.50 -0.68
C LYS A 114 5.40 -13.85 -1.42
N PHE A 115 5.08 -13.10 -2.46
CA PHE A 115 3.84 -13.24 -3.22
C PHE A 115 3.96 -14.14 -4.46
N HIS A 116 5.18 -14.62 -4.78
CA HIS A 116 5.47 -15.44 -5.96
C HIS A 116 4.90 -14.85 -7.27
N GLN A 117 4.90 -13.51 -7.39
CA GLN A 117 4.44 -12.80 -8.58
C GLN A 117 5.57 -12.69 -9.61
N LYS A 118 5.20 -12.70 -10.90
CA LYS A 118 6.11 -12.42 -12.02
C LYS A 118 5.30 -11.84 -13.17
N PRO A 119 5.58 -10.60 -13.62
CA PRO A 119 6.44 -9.60 -12.94
C PRO A 119 5.90 -9.23 -11.54
N PHE A 120 6.73 -8.60 -10.72
CA PHE A 120 6.34 -8.04 -9.43
C PHE A 120 6.77 -6.56 -9.31
N PRO A 121 6.02 -5.62 -9.91
CA PRO A 121 6.34 -4.19 -9.85
C PRO A 121 6.27 -3.68 -8.41
N HIS A 122 7.36 -3.08 -7.94
CA HIS A 122 7.54 -2.62 -6.57
C HIS A 122 8.38 -1.34 -6.49
N TYR A 123 7.93 -0.36 -5.71
CA TYR A 123 8.69 0.86 -5.47
C TYR A 123 9.66 0.70 -4.29
N LEU A 124 10.90 1.13 -4.50
CA LEU A 124 11.94 1.17 -3.47
C LEU A 124 12.85 2.37 -3.69
N MET A 125 13.75 2.64 -2.74
CA MET A 125 14.70 3.75 -2.81
C MET A 125 16.11 3.26 -3.12
N ILE A 126 16.82 4.00 -3.97
CA ILE A 126 18.21 3.71 -4.39
C ILE A 126 19.11 4.90 -4.06
N SER A 127 20.34 4.61 -3.65
CA SER A 127 21.42 5.59 -3.44
C SER A 127 22.77 4.98 -3.74
N GLU A 128 23.76 5.83 -4.05
CA GLU A 128 25.14 5.39 -4.19
C GLU A 128 25.73 4.88 -2.88
N THR A 129 26.80 4.10 -3.01
CA THR A 129 27.67 3.69 -1.91
C THR A 129 29.10 4.16 -2.18
N GLU A 130 30.02 3.87 -1.26
CA GLU A 130 31.46 4.10 -1.49
C GLU A 130 32.05 3.23 -2.61
N LYS A 131 31.34 2.18 -3.05
CA LYS A 131 31.77 1.31 -4.14
C LYS A 131 30.91 1.56 -5.37
N GLU A 132 31.53 1.91 -6.49
CA GLU A 132 30.85 2.22 -7.76
C GLU A 132 29.99 1.07 -8.30
N GLU A 133 30.35 -0.18 -8.00
CA GLU A 133 29.63 -1.38 -8.45
C GLU A 133 28.47 -1.80 -7.53
N GLU A 134 28.28 -1.11 -6.39
CA GLU A 134 27.23 -1.40 -5.42
C GLU A 134 26.36 -0.17 -5.18
N TRP A 135 25.05 -0.39 -5.20
CA TRP A 135 24.08 0.61 -4.77
C TRP A 135 23.42 0.19 -3.47
N PHE A 136 23.14 1.18 -2.61
CA PHE A 136 22.34 0.99 -1.42
C PHE A 136 20.87 0.96 -1.84
N MET A 137 20.22 -0.16 -1.58
CA MET A 137 18.80 -0.33 -1.78
C MET A 137 18.10 -0.33 -0.44
N LEU A 138 17.08 0.52 -0.33
CA LEU A 138 16.19 0.60 0.82
C LEU A 138 14.79 0.26 0.35
N ASP A 139 14.27 -0.85 0.87
CA ASP A 139 12.89 -1.28 0.68
C ASP A 139 12.17 -1.19 2.03
N PRO A 140 11.52 -0.04 2.28
CA PRO A 140 10.74 0.18 3.49
C PRO A 140 9.71 -0.92 3.66
N ASP A 141 8.96 -1.25 2.61
CA ASP A 141 7.76 -2.09 2.66
C ASP A 141 8.07 -3.51 3.17
N PHE A 142 9.15 -4.08 2.66
CA PHE A 142 9.68 -5.37 3.12
C PHE A 142 10.62 -5.27 4.33
N ARG A 143 10.82 -4.06 4.88
CA ARG A 143 11.73 -3.76 5.99
C ARG A 143 13.15 -4.28 5.74
N TRP A 144 13.67 -4.00 4.56
CA TRP A 144 14.98 -4.45 4.17
C TRP A 144 15.80 -3.29 3.65
N GLU A 145 17.09 -3.34 3.98
CA GLU A 145 18.09 -2.44 3.44
C GLU A 145 19.41 -3.17 3.27
N GLY A 146 20.17 -2.80 2.26
CA GLY A 146 21.46 -3.41 2.00
C GLY A 146 22.04 -3.00 0.65
N ASN A 147 23.29 -3.35 0.45
CA ASN A 147 23.97 -3.13 -0.82
C ASN A 147 23.57 -4.21 -1.82
N MET A 148 23.31 -3.79 -3.06
CA MET A 148 23.02 -4.64 -4.21
C MET A 148 24.01 -4.33 -5.32
N GLU A 149 24.33 -5.32 -6.15
CA GLU A 149 25.09 -5.10 -7.38
C GLU A 149 24.33 -4.11 -8.27
N ARG A 150 24.99 -3.03 -8.68
CA ARG A 150 24.43 -1.97 -9.52
C ARG A 150 23.75 -2.54 -10.77
N GLU A 151 24.44 -3.45 -11.47
CA GLU A 151 23.93 -4.07 -12.69
C GLU A 151 22.67 -4.92 -12.47
N LYS A 152 22.51 -5.56 -11.31
CA LYS A 152 21.27 -6.31 -10.99
C LYS A 152 20.10 -5.38 -10.75
N VAL A 153 20.32 -4.26 -10.06
CA VAL A 153 19.29 -3.23 -9.87
C VAL A 153 18.89 -2.66 -11.22
N LEU A 154 19.86 -2.26 -12.05
CA LEU A 154 19.59 -1.75 -13.40
C LEU A 154 18.81 -2.75 -14.25
N TYR A 155 19.23 -4.02 -14.25
CA TYR A 155 18.50 -5.08 -14.94
C TYR A 155 17.05 -5.19 -14.47
N SER A 156 16.79 -5.12 -13.15
CA SER A 156 15.43 -5.15 -12.59
C SER A 156 14.56 -3.93 -12.95
N VAL A 157 15.16 -2.80 -13.34
CA VAL A 157 14.44 -1.61 -13.81
C VAL A 157 14.21 -1.68 -15.32
N GLN A 158 15.24 -2.09 -16.07
CA GLN A 158 15.25 -2.21 -17.52
C GLN A 158 14.25 -3.26 -18.01
N ASP A 159 14.30 -4.47 -17.43
CA ASP A 159 13.45 -5.60 -17.83
C ASP A 159 12.08 -5.60 -17.14
N ASN A 160 11.79 -4.59 -16.30
CA ASN A 160 10.45 -4.40 -15.78
C ASN A 160 9.52 -3.94 -16.92
N PRO A 161 8.47 -4.73 -17.26
CA PRO A 161 7.51 -4.31 -18.29
C PRO A 161 6.75 -3.05 -17.88
N PHE A 162 6.72 -2.72 -16.59
CA PHE A 162 6.15 -1.49 -16.06
C PHE A 162 7.24 -0.47 -15.76
N GLY A 163 6.84 0.78 -15.56
CA GLY A 163 7.75 1.87 -15.26
C GLY A 163 7.12 2.90 -14.34
N GLY A 164 7.98 3.61 -13.61
CA GLY A 164 7.57 4.63 -12.67
C GLY A 164 8.71 4.98 -11.75
N GLY A 165 8.71 6.22 -11.27
CA GLY A 165 9.76 6.69 -10.41
C GLY A 165 9.60 8.14 -10.01
N TYR A 166 9.98 8.43 -8.78
CA TYR A 166 9.85 9.74 -8.16
C TYR A 166 11.16 10.15 -7.51
N PHE A 167 11.38 11.45 -7.35
CA PHE A 167 12.37 11.95 -6.42
C PHE A 167 11.74 13.01 -5.51
N ILE A 168 12.28 13.08 -4.30
CA ILE A 168 11.86 14.02 -3.27
C ILE A 168 13.11 14.71 -2.75
N ASP A 169 13.14 16.03 -2.83
CA ASP A 169 14.15 16.87 -2.20
C ASP A 169 13.63 17.28 -0.82
N VAL A 170 14.33 16.86 0.23
CA VAL A 170 13.94 17.15 1.62
C VAL A 170 14.61 18.44 2.06
N GLU A 171 13.91 19.56 1.94
CA GLU A 171 14.39 20.86 2.46
C GLU A 171 13.88 21.12 3.88
N GLU A 172 12.57 21.00 4.06
CA GLU A 172 11.87 21.14 5.34
C GLU A 172 10.71 20.14 5.37
N ILE A 173 10.44 19.57 6.54
CA ILE A 173 9.27 18.70 6.76
C ILE A 173 8.33 19.45 7.67
N GLN A 174 7.15 19.76 7.14
CA GLN A 174 6.09 20.40 7.90
C GLN A 174 5.36 19.35 8.77
N GLU A 175 5.06 19.72 10.01
CA GLU A 175 4.15 18.93 10.85
C GLU A 175 2.69 19.20 10.41
N PRO A 176 1.89 18.16 10.11
CA PRO A 176 0.49 18.34 9.74
C PRO A 176 -0.32 18.96 10.88
N THR A 177 -1.17 19.94 10.59
CA THR A 177 -2.12 20.44 11.60
C THR A 177 -3.21 19.42 11.88
N ALA A 178 -3.85 19.50 13.06
CA ALA A 178 -4.99 18.64 13.37
C ALA A 178 -6.14 18.77 12.35
N GLU A 179 -6.33 19.96 11.77
CA GLU A 179 -7.32 20.19 10.71
C GLU A 179 -6.95 19.47 9.40
N MET A 180 -5.67 19.49 9.02
CA MET A 180 -5.19 18.78 7.84
C MET A 180 -5.32 17.26 8.01
N VAL A 181 -4.93 16.71 9.17
CA VAL A 181 -5.10 15.29 9.48
C VAL A 181 -6.58 14.90 9.46
N ALA A 182 -7.46 15.74 10.03
CA ALA A 182 -8.89 15.49 10.00
C ALA A 182 -9.47 15.51 8.58
N SER A 183 -9.00 16.44 7.75
CA SER A 183 -9.43 16.55 6.35
C SER A 183 -9.00 15.32 5.54
N TYR A 184 -7.75 14.88 5.70
CA TYR A 184 -7.24 13.68 5.03
C TYR A 184 -7.97 12.40 5.47
N PHE A 185 -8.25 12.26 6.77
CA PHE A 185 -9.07 11.15 7.27
C PHE A 185 -10.46 11.15 6.64
N ILE A 186 -11.16 12.28 6.64
CA ILE A 186 -12.53 12.39 6.10
C ILE A 186 -12.55 12.11 4.60
N GLU A 187 -11.58 12.60 3.84
CA GLU A 187 -11.53 12.42 2.39
C GLU A 187 -11.35 10.95 1.99
N THR A 188 -10.62 10.18 2.79
CA THR A 188 -10.26 8.80 2.46
C THR A 188 -11.14 7.75 3.15
N PHE A 189 -11.89 8.12 4.20
CA PHE A 189 -12.63 7.18 5.02
C PHE A 189 -14.01 6.82 4.45
N LYS A 190 -14.10 5.67 3.77
CA LYS A 190 -15.36 5.08 3.27
C LYS A 190 -16.05 4.25 4.36
N ARG A 191 -16.80 4.91 5.25
CA ARG A 191 -17.40 4.31 6.47
C ARG A 191 -18.14 2.97 6.27
N ASN A 192 -19.01 2.90 5.25
CA ASN A 192 -19.97 1.79 5.10
C ASN A 192 -19.69 0.93 3.86
N ASP A 193 -18.49 1.04 3.28
CA ASP A 193 -18.19 0.43 1.99
C ASP A 193 -16.83 -0.26 2.03
N ASN A 194 -16.80 -1.56 1.73
CA ASN A 194 -15.59 -2.38 1.70
C ASN A 194 -15.41 -2.94 0.29
N GLU A 195 -15.08 -2.03 -0.63
CA GLU A 195 -15.08 -2.24 -2.08
C GLU A 195 -14.33 -3.52 -2.48
N LEU A 196 -13.10 -3.73 -2.00
CA LEU A 196 -12.31 -4.92 -2.31
C LEU A 196 -13.03 -6.23 -1.94
N THR A 197 -13.66 -6.29 -0.76
CA THR A 197 -14.36 -7.50 -0.28
C THR A 197 -15.61 -7.75 -1.13
N MET A 198 -16.36 -6.70 -1.45
CA MET A 198 -17.61 -6.80 -2.21
C MET A 198 -17.36 -7.14 -3.68
N GLU A 199 -16.37 -6.49 -4.31
CA GLU A 199 -15.98 -6.79 -5.69
C GLU A 199 -15.39 -8.20 -5.82
N LEU A 200 -14.54 -8.63 -4.89
CA LEU A 200 -14.04 -10.01 -4.85
C LEU A 200 -15.19 -11.02 -4.72
N LYS A 201 -16.18 -10.75 -3.87
CA LYS A 201 -17.37 -11.59 -3.72
C LYS A 201 -18.16 -11.67 -5.02
N ASN A 202 -18.47 -10.53 -5.63
CA ASN A 202 -19.23 -10.46 -6.88
C ASN A 202 -18.52 -11.20 -8.00
N LEU A 203 -17.22 -10.97 -8.15
CA LEU A 203 -16.39 -11.62 -9.16
C LEU A 203 -16.34 -13.14 -8.97
N ILE A 204 -16.13 -13.62 -7.74
CA ILE A 204 -16.09 -15.05 -7.45
C ILE A 204 -17.42 -15.72 -7.80
N ILE A 205 -18.55 -15.10 -7.47
CA ILE A 205 -19.89 -15.62 -7.81
C ILE A 205 -20.05 -15.70 -9.33
N LYS A 206 -19.75 -14.62 -10.07
CA LYS A 206 -19.85 -14.57 -11.53
C LYS A 206 -18.98 -15.65 -12.20
N MET A 207 -17.73 -15.78 -11.79
CA MET A 207 -16.82 -16.81 -12.36
C MET A 207 -17.25 -18.23 -12.00
N ALA A 208 -17.78 -18.45 -10.78
CA ALA A 208 -18.26 -19.77 -10.38
C ALA A 208 -19.51 -20.20 -11.16
N ASN A 209 -20.40 -19.25 -11.45
CA ASN A 209 -21.59 -19.48 -12.27
C ASN A 209 -21.32 -19.40 -13.78
N GLU A 210 -20.13 -18.99 -14.19
CA GLU A 210 -19.73 -18.79 -15.59
C GLU A 210 -20.65 -17.78 -16.31
N GLU A 211 -20.97 -16.70 -15.59
CA GLU A 211 -21.78 -15.57 -16.06
C GLU A 211 -20.92 -14.52 -16.77
N GLU A 212 -21.54 -13.69 -17.62
CA GLU A 212 -20.89 -12.55 -18.31
C GLU A 212 -19.64 -12.92 -19.14
N GLY A 213 -19.51 -14.19 -19.55
CA GLY A 213 -18.36 -14.68 -20.32
C GLY A 213 -17.16 -15.09 -19.46
N TYR A 214 -17.26 -15.01 -18.14
CA TYR A 214 -16.23 -15.53 -17.24
C TYR A 214 -16.21 -17.06 -17.20
N LEU A 215 -15.02 -17.61 -16.94
CA LEU A 215 -14.80 -19.04 -16.76
C LEU A 215 -14.36 -19.32 -15.33
N LEU A 216 -14.79 -20.46 -14.78
CA LEU A 216 -14.36 -20.87 -13.43
C LEU A 216 -12.84 -20.98 -13.33
N SER A 217 -12.18 -21.48 -14.38
CA SER A 217 -10.72 -21.59 -14.45
C SER A 217 -10.01 -20.22 -14.36
N GLY A 218 -10.69 -19.14 -14.75
CA GLY A 218 -10.19 -17.77 -14.65
C GLY A 218 -9.94 -17.31 -13.21
N LEU A 219 -10.60 -17.92 -12.23
CA LEU A 219 -10.45 -17.57 -10.81
C LEU A 219 -9.00 -17.62 -10.33
N VAL A 220 -8.19 -18.54 -10.85
CA VAL A 220 -6.78 -18.68 -10.45
C VAL A 220 -6.01 -17.39 -10.73
N ALA A 221 -6.21 -16.81 -11.92
CA ALA A 221 -5.63 -15.53 -12.28
C ALA A 221 -6.32 -14.38 -11.52
N ALA A 222 -7.64 -14.44 -11.41
CA ALA A 222 -8.47 -13.40 -10.79
C ALA A 222 -8.04 -13.02 -9.38
N VAL A 223 -7.77 -14.03 -8.54
CA VAL A 223 -7.45 -13.83 -7.13
C VAL A 223 -5.95 -13.82 -6.84
N LYS A 224 -5.10 -13.96 -7.86
CA LYS A 224 -3.65 -14.18 -7.69
C LYS A 224 -2.99 -13.07 -6.87
N GLN A 225 -3.42 -11.83 -7.04
CA GLN A 225 -2.81 -10.65 -6.40
C GLN A 225 -3.49 -10.22 -5.09
N ILE A 226 -4.55 -10.91 -4.66
CA ILE A 226 -5.31 -10.56 -3.44
C ILE A 226 -4.42 -10.42 -2.19
N PRO A 227 -3.42 -11.28 -1.93
CA PRO A 227 -2.55 -11.10 -0.77
C PRO A 227 -1.78 -9.76 -0.76
N VAL A 228 -1.42 -9.22 -1.94
CA VAL A 228 -0.74 -7.91 -2.05
C VAL A 228 -1.69 -6.77 -1.69
N LEU A 229 -2.97 -6.89 -2.03
CA LEU A 229 -3.99 -5.92 -1.64
C LEU A 229 -4.38 -6.06 -0.17
N ALA A 230 -4.48 -7.29 0.34
CA ALA A 230 -4.94 -7.59 1.68
C ALA A 230 -4.03 -6.98 2.77
N ILE A 231 -2.70 -6.96 2.56
CA ILE A 231 -1.77 -6.35 3.52
C ILE A 231 -2.06 -4.85 3.74
N ARG A 232 -2.72 -4.16 2.80
CA ARG A 232 -3.15 -2.77 2.97
C ARG A 232 -4.04 -2.57 4.18
N LYS A 233 -4.78 -3.60 4.61
CA LYS A 233 -5.67 -3.53 5.79
C LYS A 233 -4.92 -3.30 7.10
N TYR A 234 -3.63 -3.66 7.20
CA TYR A 234 -2.80 -3.30 8.36
C TYR A 234 -2.62 -1.77 8.54
N SER A 235 -2.99 -0.96 7.55
CA SER A 235 -3.05 0.50 7.73
C SER A 235 -4.05 0.96 8.79
N TYR A 236 -5.09 0.16 9.09
CA TYR A 236 -5.97 0.43 10.23
C TYR A 236 -5.20 0.52 11.54
N GLU A 237 -4.17 -0.32 11.72
CA GLU A 237 -3.36 -0.32 12.94
C GLU A 237 -2.59 1.00 13.13
N HIS A 238 -2.15 1.64 12.04
CA HIS A 238 -1.51 2.96 12.12
C HIS A 238 -2.48 4.01 12.62
N ALA A 239 -3.73 3.97 12.15
CA ALA A 239 -4.77 4.90 12.60
C ALA A 239 -5.18 4.67 14.05
N PHE A 240 -5.38 3.41 14.47
CA PHE A 240 -5.62 3.09 15.88
C PHE A 240 -4.44 3.51 16.77
N ALA A 241 -3.20 3.26 16.35
CA ALA A 241 -2.02 3.66 17.13
C ALA A 241 -1.93 5.18 17.26
N TYR A 242 -2.19 5.92 16.19
CA TYR A 242 -2.19 7.38 16.17
C TYR A 242 -3.24 7.97 17.13
N PHE A 243 -4.51 7.53 17.03
CA PHE A 243 -5.57 8.05 17.88
C PHE A 243 -5.40 7.62 19.34
N ARG A 244 -4.96 6.39 19.59
CA ARG A 244 -4.70 5.87 20.94
C ARG A 244 -3.76 6.76 21.75
N GLU A 245 -2.70 7.28 21.15
CA GLU A 245 -1.72 8.10 21.89
C GLU A 245 -2.32 9.38 22.46
N THR A 246 -3.22 10.02 21.72
CA THR A 246 -3.95 11.20 22.20
C THR A 246 -5.06 10.83 23.17
N LEU A 247 -5.83 9.77 22.86
CA LEU A 247 -7.00 9.35 23.65
C LEU A 247 -6.64 8.55 24.91
N GLN A 248 -5.38 8.15 25.05
CA GLN A 248 -4.86 7.32 26.15
C GLN A 248 -5.61 6.00 26.31
N TYR A 249 -6.03 5.40 25.20
CA TYR A 249 -6.67 4.08 25.22
C TYR A 249 -5.69 2.97 25.60
N SER A 250 -6.25 1.91 26.19
CA SER A 250 -5.47 0.81 26.74
C SER A 250 -4.75 0.02 25.63
N GLU A 251 -3.63 -0.62 25.97
CA GLU A 251 -2.95 -1.55 25.07
C GLU A 251 -3.84 -2.74 24.70
N GLN A 252 -4.64 -3.23 25.66
CA GLN A 252 -5.58 -4.34 25.43
C GLN A 252 -6.64 -4.01 24.36
N GLU A 253 -7.15 -2.78 24.34
CA GLU A 253 -8.11 -2.34 23.31
C GLU A 253 -7.44 -2.25 21.94
N PHE A 254 -6.20 -1.75 21.89
CA PHE A 254 -5.42 -1.69 20.66
C PHE A 254 -5.12 -3.09 20.10
N ASP A 255 -4.64 -4.00 20.93
CA ASP A 255 -4.31 -5.37 20.53
C ASP A 255 -5.56 -6.11 20.03
N TYR A 256 -6.71 -5.90 20.70
CA TYR A 256 -7.99 -6.43 20.22
C TYR A 256 -8.25 -6.01 18.77
N TRP A 257 -8.15 -4.73 18.45
CA TRP A 257 -8.39 -4.26 17.08
C TRP A 257 -7.33 -4.72 16.09
N CYS A 258 -6.07 -4.87 16.50
CA CYS A 258 -5.03 -5.49 15.67
C CYS A 258 -5.39 -6.94 15.31
N ASP A 259 -5.87 -7.73 16.27
CA ASP A 259 -6.35 -9.10 16.01
C ASP A 259 -7.53 -9.10 15.01
N ARG A 260 -8.45 -8.13 15.10
CA ARG A 260 -9.56 -8.00 14.13
C ARG A 260 -9.07 -7.64 12.72
N VAL A 261 -8.02 -6.85 12.60
CA VAL A 261 -7.38 -6.55 11.32
C VAL A 261 -6.72 -7.80 10.75
N GLU A 262 -5.98 -8.54 11.58
CA GLU A 262 -5.37 -9.83 11.21
C GLU A 262 -6.41 -10.84 10.70
N ASP A 263 -7.58 -10.93 11.36
CA ASP A 263 -8.69 -11.79 10.93
C ASP A 263 -9.11 -11.54 9.48
N ILE A 264 -9.14 -10.27 9.04
CA ILE A 264 -9.47 -9.90 7.66
C ILE A 264 -8.35 -10.31 6.71
N VAL A 265 -7.10 -9.99 7.05
CA VAL A 265 -5.93 -10.29 6.18
C VAL A 265 -5.79 -11.80 5.96
N GLN A 266 -5.89 -12.58 7.03
CA GLN A 266 -5.91 -14.05 6.94
C GLN A 266 -7.17 -14.56 6.23
N GLY A 267 -8.30 -13.88 6.41
CA GLY A 267 -9.53 -14.12 5.66
C GLY A 267 -9.32 -14.06 4.15
N PHE A 268 -8.69 -13.00 3.64
CA PHE A 268 -8.37 -12.85 2.22
C PHE A 268 -7.45 -13.97 1.71
N THR A 269 -6.42 -14.33 2.48
CA THR A 269 -5.51 -15.44 2.15
C THR A 269 -6.28 -16.77 2.05
N ASN A 270 -7.21 -17.02 2.97
CA ASN A 270 -8.04 -18.22 2.98
C ASN A 270 -9.02 -18.26 1.81
N VAL A 271 -9.70 -17.14 1.53
CA VAL A 271 -10.60 -17.00 0.37
C VAL A 271 -9.85 -17.24 -0.93
N GLN A 272 -8.67 -16.64 -1.09
CA GLN A 272 -7.82 -16.84 -2.27
C GLN A 272 -7.52 -18.33 -2.49
N TYR A 273 -7.00 -19.00 -1.46
CA TYR A 273 -6.68 -20.42 -1.54
C TYR A 273 -7.90 -21.28 -1.89
N ARG A 274 -9.05 -21.02 -1.26
CA ARG A 274 -10.30 -21.75 -1.55
C ARG A 274 -10.81 -21.48 -2.96
N ALA A 275 -10.71 -20.26 -3.47
CA ALA A 275 -11.12 -19.91 -4.83
C ALA A 275 -10.22 -20.60 -5.87
N ILE A 276 -8.90 -20.59 -5.67
CA ILE A 276 -7.94 -21.33 -6.52
C ILE A 276 -8.26 -22.82 -6.50
N LYS A 277 -8.45 -23.40 -5.31
CA LYS A 277 -8.79 -24.83 -5.17
C LYS A 277 -10.11 -25.17 -5.87
N MET A 278 -11.14 -24.34 -5.67
CA MET A 278 -12.44 -24.50 -6.34
C MET A 278 -12.28 -24.57 -7.86
N ALA A 279 -11.47 -23.69 -8.43
CA ALA A 279 -11.19 -23.66 -9.86
C ALA A 279 -10.39 -24.87 -10.34
N MET A 280 -9.30 -25.22 -9.64
CA MET A 280 -8.43 -26.34 -10.02
C MET A 280 -9.13 -27.71 -9.91
N THR A 281 -10.07 -27.87 -8.98
CA THR A 281 -10.82 -29.12 -8.79
C THR A 281 -12.20 -29.10 -9.44
N ASN A 282 -12.60 -27.99 -10.08
CA ASN A 282 -13.95 -27.76 -10.60
C ASN A 282 -15.06 -28.04 -9.56
N ASN A 283 -14.81 -27.71 -8.28
CA ASN A 283 -15.72 -28.04 -7.18
C ASN A 283 -16.56 -26.83 -6.76
N LYS A 284 -17.59 -26.51 -7.56
CA LYS A 284 -18.51 -25.38 -7.31
C LYS A 284 -19.22 -25.46 -5.93
N GLY A 285 -19.24 -26.62 -5.28
CA GLY A 285 -19.77 -26.78 -3.91
C GLY A 285 -18.99 -25.98 -2.85
N MET A 286 -17.78 -25.52 -3.15
CA MET A 286 -17.01 -24.64 -2.26
C MET A 286 -17.54 -23.20 -2.21
N LEU A 287 -18.32 -22.76 -3.21
CA LEU A 287 -18.75 -21.37 -3.38
C LEU A 287 -19.44 -20.80 -2.14
N LEU A 288 -20.39 -21.55 -1.55
CA LEU A 288 -21.13 -21.10 -0.37
C LEU A 288 -20.19 -20.74 0.78
N SER A 289 -19.25 -21.62 1.10
CA SER A 289 -18.28 -21.41 2.20
C SER A 289 -17.30 -20.26 1.93
N ILE A 290 -17.07 -19.92 0.65
CA ILE A 290 -16.24 -18.78 0.26
C ILE A 290 -17.02 -17.49 0.46
N VAL A 291 -18.27 -17.45 0.00
CA VAL A 291 -19.18 -16.31 0.17
C VAL A 291 -19.44 -16.02 1.65
N GLU A 292 -19.71 -17.04 2.46
CA GLU A 292 -19.89 -16.90 3.91
C GLU A 292 -18.66 -16.27 4.58
N LYS A 293 -17.44 -16.67 4.16
CA LYS A 293 -16.22 -16.08 4.71
C LYS A 293 -16.04 -14.62 4.28
N LEU A 294 -16.40 -14.27 3.05
CA LEU A 294 -16.38 -12.89 2.58
C LEU A 294 -17.41 -12.02 3.32
N ASP A 295 -18.60 -12.55 3.61
CA ASP A 295 -19.61 -11.85 4.41
C ASP A 295 -19.16 -11.65 5.87
N GLU A 296 -18.52 -12.65 6.46
CA GLU A 296 -17.88 -12.53 7.77
C GLU A 296 -16.82 -11.43 7.76
N MET A 297 -15.87 -11.46 6.81
CA MET A 297 -14.82 -10.44 6.68
C MET A 297 -15.38 -9.03 6.49
N ASN A 298 -16.42 -8.89 5.66
CA ASN A 298 -17.10 -7.61 5.46
C ASN A 298 -17.69 -7.07 6.78
N ALA A 299 -18.36 -7.93 7.56
CA ALA A 299 -18.92 -7.55 8.85
C ALA A 299 -17.83 -7.16 9.87
N ILE A 300 -16.69 -7.87 9.88
CA ILE A 300 -15.52 -7.52 10.70
C ILE A 300 -15.00 -6.13 10.32
N GLU A 301 -14.81 -5.86 9.03
CA GLU A 301 -14.27 -4.59 8.57
C GLU A 301 -15.20 -3.40 8.84
N LEU A 302 -16.52 -3.58 8.71
CA LEU A 302 -17.49 -2.56 9.12
C LEU A 302 -17.42 -2.24 10.63
N GLN A 303 -17.13 -3.23 11.48
CA GLN A 303 -16.93 -2.99 12.92
C GLN A 303 -15.65 -2.18 13.17
N ILE A 304 -14.55 -2.52 12.49
CA ILE A 304 -13.29 -1.78 12.57
C ILE A 304 -13.50 -0.33 12.16
N LYS A 305 -14.17 -0.08 11.03
CA LYS A 305 -14.50 1.28 10.57
C LYS A 305 -15.37 2.03 11.58
N THR A 306 -16.40 1.39 12.11
CA THR A 306 -17.28 2.01 13.13
C THR A 306 -16.49 2.46 14.35
N GLU A 307 -15.59 1.61 14.84
CA GLU A 307 -14.73 1.97 15.96
C GLU A 307 -13.76 3.08 15.58
N LEU A 308 -13.10 2.97 14.42
CA LEU A 308 -12.11 3.95 14.01
C LEU A 308 -12.71 5.35 13.87
N GLU A 309 -13.92 5.44 13.33
CA GLU A 309 -14.69 6.69 13.31
C GLU A 309 -14.96 7.22 14.73
N ARG A 310 -15.33 6.35 15.67
CA ARG A 310 -15.54 6.74 17.08
C ARG A 310 -14.28 7.36 17.67
N GLN A 311 -13.12 6.72 17.48
CA GLN A 311 -11.84 7.25 17.97
C GLN A 311 -11.47 8.56 17.28
N PHE A 312 -11.65 8.65 15.96
CA PHE A 312 -11.43 9.88 15.20
C PHE A 312 -12.27 11.05 15.72
N LEU A 313 -13.56 10.84 15.97
CA LEU A 313 -14.45 11.87 16.49
C LEU A 313 -14.03 12.34 17.90
N SER A 314 -13.69 11.41 18.79
CA SER A 314 -13.15 11.75 20.11
C SER A 314 -11.82 12.52 20.02
N TRP A 315 -10.93 12.10 19.12
CA TRP A 315 -9.65 12.77 18.89
C TRP A 315 -9.86 14.20 18.39
N LYS A 316 -10.77 14.39 17.43
CA LYS A 316 -11.11 15.70 16.86
C LYS A 316 -11.70 16.64 17.92
N GLU A 317 -12.56 16.12 18.80
CA GLU A 317 -13.12 16.89 19.92
C GLU A 317 -12.02 17.35 20.90
N MET A 318 -11.10 16.45 21.28
CA MET A 318 -9.97 16.81 22.14
C MET A 318 -9.06 17.87 21.51
N LYS A 319 -8.71 17.72 20.23
CA LYS A 319 -7.89 18.69 19.51
C LYS A 319 -8.56 20.05 19.35
N SER A 320 -9.89 20.07 19.18
CA SER A 320 -10.67 21.31 19.15
C SER A 320 -10.62 22.00 20.52
N ASN A 321 -10.77 21.27 21.62
CA ASN A 321 -10.71 21.83 22.98
C ASN A 321 -9.31 22.33 23.37
N GLU A 322 -8.25 21.63 22.95
CA GLU A 322 -6.87 22.10 23.12
C GLU A 322 -6.63 23.44 22.42
N SER A 323 -7.16 23.62 21.21
CA SER A 323 -7.01 24.88 20.45
C SER A 323 -7.71 26.08 21.10
N VAL A 324 -8.78 25.84 21.88
CA VAL A 324 -9.53 26.91 22.59
C VAL A 324 -8.82 27.35 23.88
N LEU A 325 -8.06 26.46 24.53
CA LEU A 325 -7.38 26.73 25.81
C LEU A 325 -6.02 27.46 25.65
N VAL A 326 -5.51 27.59 24.42
CA VAL A 326 -4.21 28.23 24.13
C VAL A 326 -4.36 29.73 23.77
N PHE A 327 -5.57 30.28 23.81
CA PHE A 327 -5.85 31.72 23.76
C PHE A 327 -6.18 32.27 25.15
#